data_AF-A0A365H3K9-F1
#
_entry.id   AF-A0A365H3K9-F1
#
_cell.length_a   1.000
_cell.length_b   1.000
_cell.length_c   1.000
_cell.angle_alpha   90.00
_cell.angle_beta   90.00
_cell.angle_gamma   90.00
#
_symmetry.space_group_name_H-M   'P 1'
#
loop_
_entity.id
_entity.type
_entity.pdbx_description
1 polymer ?
#
loop_
_entity_poly.entity_id
_entity_poly.type
_entity_poly.pdbx_seq_one_letter_code
_entity_poly.pdbx_strand_id
1 'polypeptide(L)'
;MSAALADLSNGTWMVPAGRTVRGTPKVIRLGAEENAYKYGFYEFARSYGGVAVNRIFVSVTVQNTAEGAVYLRNLRLVELRCAAALRGTLIKYRGGADPSPPRTILIDLDAPNPRPWYFPRGIGRSLELPPGDPPRGQQPFGFQLGQDRSETFEVVAILATRRSCGFKLVMDTVTDGVKKEYVITDSGRPFRVTGEFDDDAWNFSPPLTPTEEGGWHRFKTGEIRKSHQALTGTG
;
A
#
# COMPACT_ATOMS: atom_id res chain seq x y z
N MET A 1 -7.61 -24.11 4.14
CA MET A 1 -7.40 -22.65 4.13
C MET A 1 -7.10 -22.26 2.70
N SER A 2 -8.00 -21.50 2.10
CA SER A 2 -7.78 -20.92 0.76
C SER A 2 -7.09 -19.57 0.89
N ALA A 3 -6.31 -19.28 -0.15
CA ALA A 3 -5.41 -18.16 -0.40
C ALA A 3 -5.58 -16.89 0.46
N ALA A 4 -4.46 -16.38 0.98
CA ALA A 4 -4.33 -14.95 1.23
C ALA A 4 -4.17 -14.25 -0.12
N LEU A 5 -5.20 -13.52 -0.54
CA LEU A 5 -5.11 -12.65 -1.72
C LEU A 5 -4.65 -11.28 -1.26
N ALA A 6 -3.57 -10.80 -1.89
CA ALA A 6 -3.05 -9.45 -1.72
C ALA A 6 -3.48 -8.60 -2.91
N ASP A 7 -4.28 -7.56 -2.66
CA ASP A 7 -4.54 -6.50 -3.63
C ASP A 7 -3.71 -5.25 -3.26
N LEU A 8 -3.14 -4.58 -4.26
CA LEU A 8 -2.28 -3.43 -4.07
C LEU A 8 -3.00 -2.17 -4.55
N SER A 9 -3.19 -1.24 -3.63
CA SER A 9 -3.65 0.10 -3.95
C SER A 9 -2.56 1.10 -3.57
N ASN A 10 -2.16 1.95 -4.51
CA ASN A 10 -1.40 3.15 -4.21
C ASN A 10 -1.59 4.14 -5.34
N GLY A 11 -1.77 5.41 -4.99
CA GLY A 11 -1.89 6.48 -5.97
C GLY A 11 -0.56 6.94 -6.55
N THR A 12 0.59 6.59 -5.96
CA THR A 12 1.89 7.17 -6.35
C THR A 12 2.99 6.11 -6.53
N TRP A 13 3.62 6.09 -7.70
CA TRP A 13 4.65 5.12 -8.06
C TRP A 13 5.87 5.81 -8.67
N MET A 14 7.05 5.30 -8.38
CA MET A 14 8.32 5.69 -8.99
C MET A 14 8.69 4.64 -10.04
N VAL A 15 8.71 5.03 -11.31
CA VAL A 15 9.24 4.21 -12.40
C VAL A 15 10.75 4.44 -12.48
N PRO A 16 11.60 3.40 -12.34
CA PRO A 16 13.06 3.56 -12.32
C PRO A 16 13.60 4.27 -13.57
N ALA A 17 14.67 5.05 -13.39
CA ALA A 17 15.38 5.71 -14.47
C ALA A 17 15.79 4.73 -15.60
N GLY A 18 15.84 5.24 -16.84
CA GLY A 18 16.14 4.44 -18.03
C GLY A 18 14.94 3.66 -18.59
N ARG A 19 13.75 3.77 -17.98
CA ARG A 19 12.49 3.25 -18.52
C ARG A 19 11.69 4.36 -19.18
N THR A 20 11.13 4.09 -20.36
CA THR A 20 10.17 4.98 -21.01
C THR A 20 8.76 4.47 -20.73
N VAL A 21 7.95 5.29 -20.07
CA VAL A 21 6.53 4.99 -19.82
C VAL A 21 5.72 5.41 -21.05
N ARG A 22 4.93 4.49 -21.61
CA ARG A 22 4.03 4.77 -22.74
C ARG A 22 2.67 4.11 -22.54
N GLY A 23 1.65 4.67 -23.18
CA GLY A 23 0.28 4.16 -23.12
C GLY A 23 -0.49 4.63 -21.89
N THR A 24 -1.67 4.05 -21.71
CA THR A 24 -2.61 4.42 -20.64
C THR A 24 -2.90 3.21 -19.75
N PRO A 25 -3.05 3.43 -18.42
CA PRO A 25 -3.60 2.44 -17.51
C PRO A 25 -4.93 1.90 -18.02
N LYS A 26 -5.06 0.56 -18.09
CA LYS A 26 -6.31 -0.08 -18.50
C LYS A 26 -7.28 -0.12 -17.32
N VAL A 27 -8.56 0.04 -17.60
CA VAL A 27 -9.61 -0.27 -16.60
C VAL A 27 -9.69 -1.77 -16.45
N ILE A 28 -9.40 -2.28 -15.26
CA ILE A 28 -9.57 -3.70 -14.96
C ILE A 28 -10.86 -3.80 -14.15
N ARG A 29 -11.96 -4.24 -14.79
CA ARG A 29 -13.24 -4.46 -14.10
C ARG A 29 -13.13 -5.68 -13.19
N LEU A 30 -12.87 -5.44 -11.91
CA LEU A 30 -12.92 -6.41 -10.83
C LEU A 30 -14.03 -6.00 -9.86
N GLY A 31 -15.30 -6.33 -10.15
CA GLY A 31 -16.40 -5.94 -9.26
C GLY A 31 -16.54 -4.41 -9.06
N ALA A 32 -17.13 -3.98 -7.93
CA ALA A 32 -17.58 -2.60 -7.66
C ALA A 32 -16.66 -1.50 -8.23
N GLU A 33 -17.25 -0.61 -9.03
CA GLU A 33 -16.61 0.18 -10.10
C GLU A 33 -15.52 1.17 -9.66
N GLU A 34 -15.45 1.52 -8.37
CA GLU A 34 -14.62 2.63 -7.89
C GLU A 34 -13.12 2.30 -7.81
N ASN A 35 -12.74 1.02 -7.66
CA ASN A 35 -11.34 0.60 -7.51
C ASN A 35 -10.68 0.09 -8.80
N ALA A 36 -11.45 -0.10 -9.88
CA ALA A 36 -10.99 -0.70 -11.14
C ALA A 36 -9.80 0.06 -11.77
N TYR A 37 -9.80 1.39 -11.66
CA TYR A 37 -8.74 2.24 -12.18
C TYR A 37 -7.48 2.23 -11.30
N LYS A 38 -7.61 2.12 -9.97
CA LYS A 38 -6.45 2.05 -9.07
C LYS A 38 -5.67 0.76 -9.29
N TYR A 39 -6.38 -0.36 -9.42
CA TYR A 39 -5.76 -1.65 -9.76
C TYR A 39 -5.11 -1.62 -11.15
N GLY A 40 -5.82 -1.07 -12.14
CA GLY A 40 -5.27 -0.85 -13.48
C GLY A 40 -4.01 0.02 -13.50
N PHE A 41 -3.97 1.06 -12.67
CA PHE A 41 -2.81 1.93 -12.49
C PHE A 41 -1.64 1.20 -11.84
N TYR A 42 -1.91 0.39 -10.82
CA TYR A 42 -0.91 -0.47 -10.19
C TYR A 42 -0.29 -1.44 -11.21
N GLU A 43 -1.10 -2.20 -11.94
CA GLU A 43 -0.59 -3.16 -12.94
C GLU A 43 0.17 -2.44 -14.07
N PHE A 44 -0.30 -1.26 -14.48
CA PHE A 44 0.44 -0.40 -15.40
C PHE A 44 1.81 -0.01 -14.85
N ALA A 45 1.88 0.57 -13.65
CA ALA A 45 3.14 0.98 -13.02
C ALA A 45 4.09 -0.22 -12.85
N ARG A 46 3.56 -1.35 -12.39
CA ARG A 46 4.28 -2.60 -12.19
C ARG A 46 4.89 -3.14 -13.48
N SER A 47 4.19 -3.05 -14.61
CA SER A 47 4.71 -3.49 -15.91
C SER A 47 5.99 -2.73 -16.33
N TYR A 48 6.18 -1.52 -15.81
CA TYR A 48 7.39 -0.71 -15.98
C TYR A 48 8.41 -0.83 -14.83
N GLY A 49 8.21 -1.77 -13.90
CA GLY A 49 9.05 -1.93 -12.71
C GLY A 49 8.81 -0.84 -11.66
N GLY A 50 7.63 -0.21 -11.68
CA GLY A 50 7.23 0.82 -10.73
C GLY A 50 7.29 0.35 -9.29
N VAL A 51 7.70 1.25 -8.41
CA VAL A 51 7.83 1.02 -6.96
C VAL A 51 6.98 2.04 -6.21
N ALA A 52 6.23 1.59 -5.22
CA ALA A 52 5.33 2.46 -4.46
C ALA A 52 6.12 3.59 -3.76
N VAL A 53 5.60 4.81 -3.76
CA VAL A 53 6.29 5.97 -3.14
C VAL A 53 5.67 6.30 -1.80
N ASN A 54 6.53 6.49 -0.79
CA ASN A 54 6.25 6.79 0.62
C ASN A 54 5.41 5.77 1.38
N ARG A 55 4.53 5.03 0.72
CA ARG A 55 3.69 4.01 1.34
C ARG A 55 3.21 2.99 0.32
N ILE A 56 2.82 1.81 0.76
CA ILE A 56 2.09 0.82 -0.04
C ILE A 56 0.95 0.26 0.80
N PHE A 57 -0.22 0.08 0.19
CA PHE A 57 -1.36 -0.57 0.80
C PHE A 57 -1.49 -1.98 0.23
N VAL A 58 -1.55 -2.96 1.12
CA VAL A 58 -1.72 -4.38 0.82
C VAL A 58 -3.01 -4.86 1.47
N SER A 59 -4.08 -4.99 0.68
CA SER A 59 -5.33 -5.56 1.15
C SER A 59 -5.16 -7.08 1.23
N VAL A 60 -5.21 -7.63 2.44
CA VAL A 60 -5.09 -9.06 2.68
C VAL A 60 -6.46 -9.60 3.08
N THR A 61 -6.99 -10.53 2.28
CA THR A 61 -8.21 -11.27 2.62
C THR A 61 -7.86 -12.69 3.00
N VAL A 62 -8.35 -13.13 4.15
CA VAL A 62 -8.15 -14.48 4.66
C VAL A 62 -9.49 -15.18 4.76
N GLN A 63 -9.63 -16.34 4.12
CA GLN A 63 -10.84 -17.16 4.19
C GLN A 63 -10.55 -18.47 4.93
N ASN A 64 -11.33 -18.73 5.97
CA ASN A 64 -11.34 -20.02 6.61
C ASN A 64 -12.21 -21.00 5.82
N THR A 65 -11.59 -22.05 5.30
CA THR A 65 -12.25 -23.15 4.59
C THR A 65 -12.08 -24.49 5.31
N ALA A 66 -11.58 -24.46 6.55
CA ALA A 66 -11.49 -25.64 7.41
C ALA A 66 -12.77 -25.77 8.23
N GLU A 67 -13.06 -27.00 8.69
CA GLU A 67 -14.21 -27.29 9.55
C GLU A 67 -14.07 -26.66 10.95
N GLY A 68 -12.83 -26.39 11.38
CA GLY A 68 -12.51 -25.78 12.68
C GLY A 68 -12.23 -24.27 12.61
N ALA A 69 -12.01 -23.67 13.79
CA ALA A 69 -11.59 -22.27 13.89
C ALA A 69 -10.11 -22.11 13.50
N VAL A 70 -9.80 -21.02 12.78
CA VAL A 70 -8.43 -20.64 12.44
C VAL A 70 -8.03 -19.41 13.26
N TYR A 71 -6.90 -19.49 13.95
CA TYR A 71 -6.34 -18.35 14.67
C TYR A 71 -5.24 -17.69 13.84
N LEU A 72 -5.39 -16.42 13.49
CA LEU A 72 -4.33 -15.57 12.95
C LEU A 72 -3.56 -15.01 14.15
N ARG A 73 -2.31 -15.43 14.35
CA ARG A 73 -1.57 -15.16 15.59
C ARG A 73 -0.56 -14.04 15.48
N ASN A 74 0.06 -13.92 14.32
CA ASN A 74 1.14 -12.95 14.12
C ASN A 74 1.19 -12.51 12.67
N LEU A 75 1.61 -11.27 12.45
CA LEU A 75 2.02 -10.74 11.16
C LEU A 75 3.41 -10.14 11.37
N ARG A 76 4.35 -10.42 10.47
CA ARG A 76 5.70 -9.85 10.55
C ARG A 76 6.28 -9.60 9.17
N LEU A 77 7.26 -8.71 9.13
CA LEU A 77 8.10 -8.54 7.95
C LEU A 77 9.21 -9.58 7.99
N VAL A 78 9.51 -10.13 6.82
CA VAL A 78 10.71 -10.95 6.60
C VAL A 78 11.45 -10.43 5.38
N GLU A 79 12.74 -10.76 5.29
CA GLU A 79 13.61 -10.35 4.18
C GLU A 79 13.61 -8.83 3.94
N LEU A 80 13.47 -8.03 5.00
CA LEU A 80 13.55 -6.57 4.90
C LEU A 80 14.96 -6.17 4.46
N ARG A 81 15.05 -5.54 3.29
CA ARG A 81 16.30 -5.01 2.74
C ARG A 81 16.07 -3.60 2.25
N CYS A 82 16.86 -2.65 2.75
CA CYS A 82 16.80 -1.26 2.30
C CYS A 82 18.09 -0.86 1.57
N ALA A 83 17.97 0.01 0.59
CA ALA A 83 19.04 0.59 -0.21
C ALA A 83 18.77 2.09 -0.43
N ALA A 84 19.62 2.76 -1.21
CA ALA A 84 19.36 4.15 -1.61
C ALA A 84 17.98 4.30 -2.28
N ALA A 85 17.35 5.47 -2.11
CA ALA A 85 16.08 5.77 -2.78
C ALA A 85 16.20 5.58 -4.29
N LEU A 86 15.14 5.07 -4.90
CA LEU A 86 15.06 4.97 -6.35
C LEU A 86 14.90 6.36 -6.94
N ARG A 87 15.55 6.57 -8.09
CA ARG A 87 15.36 7.74 -8.95
C ARG A 87 14.60 7.35 -10.20
N GLY A 88 13.89 8.29 -10.80
CA GLY A 88 13.26 8.08 -12.09
C GLY A 88 12.11 9.02 -12.36
N THR A 89 11.00 8.48 -12.85
CA THR A 89 9.80 9.24 -13.16
C THR A 89 8.69 8.90 -12.17
N LEU A 90 8.23 9.92 -11.46
CA LEU A 90 7.11 9.82 -10.54
C LEU A 90 5.81 9.83 -11.35
N ILE A 91 5.00 8.79 -11.22
CA ILE A 91 3.65 8.74 -11.80
C ILE A 91 2.61 8.68 -10.69
N LYS A 92 1.57 9.50 -10.82
CA LYS A 92 0.50 9.66 -9.84
C LYS A 92 -0.86 9.42 -10.48
N TYR A 93 -1.72 8.68 -9.81
CA TYR A 93 -3.13 8.53 -10.16
C TYR A 93 -3.93 9.64 -9.47
N ARG A 94 -4.62 10.46 -10.26
CA ARG A 94 -5.49 11.53 -9.76
C ARG A 94 -6.94 11.04 -9.79
N GLY A 95 -7.36 10.27 -8.79
CA GLY A 95 -8.74 9.83 -8.69
C GLY A 95 -9.08 9.04 -7.42
N GLY A 96 -10.35 9.14 -7.01
CA GLY A 96 -10.97 8.33 -5.96
C GLY A 96 -10.54 8.64 -4.53
N ALA A 97 -11.48 8.50 -3.60
CA ALA A 97 -11.16 8.31 -2.20
C ALA A 97 -10.30 7.03 -2.04
N ASP A 98 -9.27 7.03 -1.18
CA ASP A 98 -8.80 5.74 -0.65
C ASP A 98 -9.96 5.16 0.16
N PRO A 99 -10.43 3.93 -0.15
CA PRO A 99 -11.47 3.30 0.64
C PRO A 99 -10.96 3.26 2.08
N SER A 100 -11.75 3.73 3.04
CA SER A 100 -11.36 3.60 4.44
C SER A 100 -11.56 2.13 4.81
N PRO A 101 -10.48 1.34 5.00
CA PRO A 101 -10.67 -0.03 5.40
C PRO A 101 -11.30 -0.05 6.80
N PRO A 102 -12.12 -1.05 7.13
CA PRO A 102 -12.64 -1.20 8.48
C PRO A 102 -11.50 -1.45 9.50
N ARG A 103 -10.38 -2.03 9.05
CA ARG A 103 -9.23 -2.41 9.86
C ARG A 103 -7.92 -2.12 9.14
N THR A 104 -6.98 -1.48 9.84
CA THR A 104 -5.67 -1.11 9.30
C THR A 104 -4.57 -1.72 10.14
N ILE A 105 -3.55 -2.26 9.49
CA ILE A 105 -2.29 -2.66 10.11
C ILE A 105 -1.20 -1.77 9.56
N LEU A 106 -0.64 -0.93 10.39
CA LEU A 106 0.38 0.02 10.01
C LEU A 106 1.76 -0.53 10.33
N ILE A 107 2.69 -0.36 9.41
CA ILE A 107 4.09 -0.73 9.59
C ILE A 107 4.91 0.50 9.23
N ASP A 108 5.62 1.05 10.22
CA ASP A 108 6.64 2.05 9.96
C ASP A 108 7.95 1.36 9.56
N LEU A 109 8.33 1.50 8.28
CA LEU A 109 9.59 0.94 7.81
C LEU A 109 10.79 1.71 8.37
N ASP A 110 10.64 2.99 8.75
CA ASP A 110 11.70 3.86 9.33
C ASP A 110 12.09 3.50 10.76
N ALA A 111 11.26 2.74 11.46
CA ALA A 111 11.62 2.20 12.75
C ALA A 111 12.86 1.28 12.63
N PRO A 112 13.81 1.31 13.59
CA PRO A 112 14.95 0.39 13.62
C PRO A 112 14.54 -1.09 13.69
N ASN A 113 13.34 -1.36 14.22
CA ASN A 113 12.72 -2.68 14.26
C ASN A 113 11.25 -2.55 13.84
N PRO A 114 10.94 -2.56 12.52
CA PRO A 114 9.59 -2.40 12.02
C PRO A 114 8.65 -3.50 12.55
N ARG A 115 7.57 -3.08 13.22
CA ARG A 115 6.55 -3.97 13.76
C ARG A 115 5.17 -3.51 13.30
N PRO A 116 4.24 -4.44 13.03
CA PRO A 116 2.88 -4.06 12.71
C PRO A 116 2.13 -3.56 13.95
N TRP A 117 1.44 -2.45 13.78
CA TRP A 117 0.49 -1.90 14.75
C TRP A 117 -0.92 -2.06 14.20
N TYR A 118 -1.78 -2.74 14.96
CA TYR A 118 -3.15 -3.01 14.55
C TYR A 118 -4.11 -1.94 15.06
N PHE A 119 -4.89 -1.37 14.15
CA PHE A 119 -5.95 -0.39 14.42
C PHE A 119 -7.32 -1.01 14.13
N PRO A 120 -8.15 -1.24 15.16
CA PRO A 120 -9.43 -1.93 15.01
C PRO A 120 -10.53 -1.09 14.37
N ARG A 121 -10.32 0.22 14.29
CA ARG A 121 -11.11 1.15 13.48
C ARG A 121 -10.12 1.82 12.54
N GLY A 122 -10.48 1.98 11.27
CA GLY A 122 -9.66 2.67 10.29
C GLY A 122 -9.08 3.95 10.89
N ILE A 123 -7.77 4.12 10.75
CA ILE A 123 -7.10 5.37 11.08
C ILE A 123 -7.67 6.36 10.08
N GLY A 124 -8.31 7.43 10.54
CA GLY A 124 -8.77 8.49 9.63
C GLY A 124 -7.64 8.94 8.70
N ARG A 125 -7.97 9.59 7.57
CA ARG A 125 -6.99 9.93 6.50
C ARG A 125 -5.72 10.67 6.96
N SER A 126 -5.71 11.25 8.16
CA SER A 126 -4.50 11.83 8.76
C SER A 126 -3.68 10.75 9.47
N LEU A 127 -2.89 10.03 8.68
CA LEU A 127 -1.81 9.16 9.13
C LEU A 127 -0.58 10.02 9.50
N GLU A 128 -0.77 11.01 10.36
CA GLU A 128 0.35 11.72 10.99
C GLU A 128 0.84 10.88 12.16
N LEU A 129 1.77 9.97 11.87
CA LEU A 129 2.54 9.32 12.93
C LEU A 129 3.68 10.25 13.35
N PRO A 130 3.72 10.72 14.61
CA PRO A 130 4.95 11.26 15.13
C PRO A 130 6.01 10.15 15.14
N PRO A 131 7.24 10.43 14.68
CA PRO A 131 8.29 9.43 14.66
C PRO A 131 8.63 8.95 16.07
N GLY A 132 8.71 7.63 16.27
CA GLY A 132 9.29 7.01 17.46
C GLY A 132 8.31 6.50 18.53
N ASP A 133 7.06 6.99 18.57
CA ASP A 133 6.07 6.55 19.56
C ASP A 133 5.04 5.57 18.97
N PRO A 134 4.66 4.50 19.70
CA PRO A 134 3.57 3.63 19.27
C PRO A 134 2.27 4.45 19.19
N PRO A 135 1.48 4.32 18.11
CA PRO A 135 0.33 5.18 17.94
C PRO A 135 -0.77 4.83 18.97
N ARG A 136 -1.47 5.85 19.48
CA ARG A 136 -2.57 5.64 20.44
C ARG A 136 -3.68 4.79 19.81
N GLY A 137 -4.25 3.87 20.59
CA GLY A 137 -5.35 3.01 20.14
C GLY A 137 -4.94 1.71 19.44
N GLN A 138 -3.63 1.40 19.39
CA GLN A 138 -3.16 0.12 18.91
C GLN A 138 -3.65 -1.05 19.78
N GLN A 139 -3.92 -2.19 19.15
CA GLN A 139 -4.19 -3.47 19.81
C GLN A 139 -3.19 -4.53 19.34
N PRO A 140 -2.95 -5.61 20.10
CA PRO A 140 -2.21 -6.76 19.60
C PRO A 140 -2.88 -7.32 18.34
N PHE A 141 -2.09 -7.68 17.33
CA PHE A 141 -2.61 -8.40 16.17
C PHE A 141 -3.06 -9.81 16.60
N GLY A 142 -4.29 -10.19 16.29
CA GLY A 142 -4.80 -11.51 16.57
C GLY A 142 -6.27 -11.64 16.18
N PHE A 143 -6.61 -12.68 15.43
CA PHE A 143 -7.99 -12.93 14.97
C PHE A 143 -8.35 -14.39 15.10
N GLN A 144 -9.61 -14.68 15.42
CA GLN A 144 -10.19 -16.01 15.31
C GLN A 144 -11.24 -15.98 14.20
N LEU A 145 -11.04 -16.82 13.19
CA LEU A 145 -11.98 -17.00 12.08
C LEU A 145 -12.75 -18.28 12.30
N GLY A 146 -14.08 -18.17 12.42
CA GLY A 146 -14.98 -19.33 12.39
C GLY A 146 -15.00 -20.00 11.02
N GLN A 147 -15.65 -21.16 10.92
CA GLN A 147 -15.84 -21.87 9.65
C GLN A 147 -16.54 -20.97 8.62
N ASP A 148 -16.06 -21.02 7.37
CA ASP A 148 -16.59 -20.26 6.21
C ASP A 148 -16.64 -18.74 6.41
N ARG A 149 -15.86 -18.21 7.36
CA ARG A 149 -15.70 -16.77 7.58
C ARG A 149 -14.49 -16.24 6.84
N SER A 150 -14.63 -15.01 6.34
CA SER A 150 -13.54 -14.22 5.81
C SER A 150 -13.24 -13.03 6.72
N GLU A 151 -11.98 -12.62 6.77
CA GLU A 151 -11.54 -11.36 7.36
C GLU A 151 -10.63 -10.64 6.37
N THR A 152 -10.84 -9.33 6.23
CA THR A 152 -10.05 -8.47 5.35
C THR A 152 -9.44 -7.35 6.18
N PHE A 153 -8.14 -7.13 6.01
CA PHE A 153 -7.42 -6.03 6.63
C PHE A 153 -6.46 -5.40 5.62
N GLU A 154 -6.24 -4.10 5.77
CA GLU A 154 -5.30 -3.37 4.93
C GLU A 154 -3.97 -3.18 5.68
N VAL A 155 -2.90 -3.75 5.13
CA VAL A 155 -1.55 -3.54 5.64
C VAL A 155 -0.94 -2.34 4.92
N VAL A 156 -0.63 -1.29 5.68
CA VAL A 156 -0.01 -0.06 5.17
C VAL A 156 1.42 -0.04 5.66
N ALA A 157 2.38 -0.21 4.74
CA ALA A 157 3.79 -0.01 5.06
C ALA A 157 4.21 1.38 4.60
N ILE A 158 4.66 2.21 5.54
CA ILE A 158 5.08 3.60 5.30
C ILE A 158 6.60 3.75 5.34
N LEU A 159 7.12 4.71 4.60
CA LEU A 159 8.54 5.04 4.50
C LEU A 159 8.69 6.54 4.21
N ALA A 160 9.07 7.32 5.19
CA ALA A 160 9.29 8.76 5.08
C ALA A 160 10.72 9.12 4.68
N THR A 161 11.71 8.30 5.02
CA THR A 161 13.13 8.58 4.69
C THR A 161 13.46 8.30 3.22
N ARG A 162 14.51 8.96 2.70
CA ARG A 162 15.02 8.82 1.32
C ARG A 162 15.80 7.51 1.11
N ARG A 163 15.12 6.38 1.24
CA ARG A 163 15.63 5.03 0.93
C ARG A 163 14.59 4.23 0.17
N SER A 164 14.98 3.08 -0.36
CA SER A 164 14.07 2.10 -0.94
C SER A 164 14.16 0.79 -0.19
N CYS A 165 13.03 0.28 0.28
CA CYS A 165 12.96 -0.97 1.04
C CYS A 165 12.14 -2.02 0.27
N GLY A 166 12.64 -3.25 0.26
CA GLY A 166 11.92 -4.45 -0.16
C GLY A 166 11.63 -5.35 1.04
N PHE A 167 10.45 -5.96 1.09
CA PHE A 167 10.06 -6.87 2.18
C PHE A 167 9.00 -7.88 1.73
N LYS A 168 8.87 -8.98 2.49
CA LYS A 168 7.72 -9.90 2.41
C LYS A 168 6.97 -9.84 3.73
N LEU A 169 5.69 -10.20 3.70
CA LEU A 169 4.89 -10.37 4.91
C LEU A 169 4.74 -11.86 5.20
N VAL A 170 4.87 -12.25 6.47
CA VAL A 170 4.56 -13.62 6.92
C VAL A 170 3.49 -13.56 7.99
N MET A 171 2.42 -14.32 7.76
CA MET A 171 1.32 -14.48 8.69
C MET A 171 1.39 -15.87 9.33
N ASP A 172 1.47 -15.91 10.66
CA ASP A 172 1.38 -17.16 11.41
C ASP A 172 -0.07 -17.46 11.73
N THR A 173 -0.44 -18.71 11.52
CA THR A 173 -1.78 -19.22 11.79
C THR A 173 -1.71 -20.49 12.62
N VAL A 174 -2.79 -20.79 13.33
CA VAL A 174 -2.99 -22.07 14.02
C VAL A 174 -4.35 -22.62 13.63
N THR A 175 -4.37 -23.86 13.16
CA THR A 175 -5.59 -24.62 12.81
C THR A 175 -5.45 -25.99 13.43
N ASP A 176 -6.41 -26.42 14.23
CA ASP A 176 -6.41 -27.71 14.93
C ASP A 176 -5.11 -27.98 15.70
N GLY A 177 -4.58 -26.94 16.35
CA GLY A 177 -3.31 -26.98 17.10
C GLY A 177 -2.04 -26.95 16.25
N VAL A 178 -2.14 -27.04 14.92
CA VAL A 178 -0.98 -27.03 14.01
C VAL A 178 -0.66 -25.60 13.59
N LYS A 179 0.60 -25.18 13.82
CA LYS A 179 1.11 -23.89 13.32
C LYS A 179 1.39 -23.98 11.81
N LYS A 180 0.93 -22.98 11.05
CA LYS A 180 1.29 -22.79 9.63
C LYS A 180 1.70 -21.35 9.37
N GLU A 181 2.63 -21.16 8.44
CA GLU A 181 3.12 -19.85 8.01
C GLU A 181 2.72 -19.58 6.57
N TYR A 182 2.16 -18.39 6.30
CA TYR A 182 1.80 -17.95 4.96
C TYR A 182 2.63 -16.76 4.56
N VAL A 183 3.39 -16.90 3.47
CA VAL A 183 4.19 -15.82 2.90
C VAL A 183 3.32 -15.04 1.90
N ILE A 184 3.11 -13.77 2.18
CA ILE A 184 2.34 -12.85 1.36
C ILE A 184 3.34 -11.99 0.58
N THR A 185 3.15 -11.93 -0.74
CA THR A 185 4.08 -11.32 -1.71
C THR A 185 3.33 -10.59 -2.82
N ASP A 186 4.01 -9.74 -3.57
CA ASP A 186 3.54 -9.18 -4.84
C ASP A 186 3.77 -10.21 -5.96
N SER A 187 2.81 -11.14 -6.12
CA SER A 187 2.87 -12.26 -7.09
C SER A 187 4.24 -12.96 -7.14
N GLY A 188 4.75 -13.36 -5.98
CA GLY A 188 6.04 -14.03 -5.82
C GLY A 188 7.23 -13.11 -5.60
N ARG A 189 7.08 -11.79 -5.74
CA ARG A 189 8.14 -10.79 -5.50
C ARG A 189 7.96 -10.08 -4.14
N PRO A 190 9.05 -9.61 -3.50
CA PRO A 190 8.92 -8.73 -2.35
C PRO A 190 8.12 -7.47 -2.70
N PHE A 191 7.30 -6.99 -1.76
CA PHE A 191 6.76 -5.65 -1.81
C PHE A 191 7.89 -4.63 -1.81
N ARG A 192 7.72 -3.50 -2.49
CA ARG A 192 8.74 -2.46 -2.58
C ARG A 192 8.13 -1.09 -2.33
N VAL A 193 8.81 -0.32 -1.48
CA VAL A 193 8.49 1.10 -1.20
C VAL A 193 9.76 1.92 -1.36
N THR A 194 9.65 3.13 -1.89
CA THR A 194 10.76 4.11 -1.93
C THR A 194 10.28 5.44 -1.37
N GLY A 195 11.14 6.15 -0.62
CA GLY A 195 10.88 7.53 -0.26
C GLY A 195 10.85 8.44 -1.49
N GLU A 196 10.09 9.52 -1.41
CA GLU A 196 9.95 10.52 -2.48
C GLU A 196 11.29 11.24 -2.76
N PHE A 197 11.52 11.50 -4.05
CA PHE A 197 12.67 12.23 -4.56
C PHE A 197 12.17 13.38 -5.44
N ASP A 198 12.92 14.48 -5.51
CA ASP A 198 12.59 15.66 -6.32
C ASP A 198 12.86 15.33 -7.81
N ASP A 199 11.95 14.60 -8.45
CA ASP A 199 12.09 14.07 -9.81
C ASP A 199 10.97 14.54 -10.75
N ASP A 200 11.12 14.25 -12.05
CA ASP A 200 10.10 14.46 -13.08
C ASP A 200 8.81 13.73 -12.73
N ALA A 201 7.69 14.46 -12.71
CA ALA A 201 6.44 13.94 -12.20
C ALA A 201 5.26 14.13 -13.16
N TRP A 202 4.43 13.10 -13.24
CA TRP A 202 3.29 13.01 -14.13
C TRP A 202 2.05 12.53 -13.40
N ASN A 203 0.94 13.21 -13.62
CA ASN A 203 -0.37 12.78 -13.15
C ASN A 203 -1.12 12.11 -14.30
N PHE A 204 -1.67 10.93 -14.05
CA PHE A 204 -2.70 10.33 -14.88
C PHE A 204 -4.07 10.70 -14.32
N SER A 205 -4.90 11.31 -15.17
CA SER A 205 -6.32 11.53 -14.91
C SER A 205 -7.10 10.45 -15.66
N PRO A 206 -7.85 9.56 -14.98
CA PRO A 206 -8.75 8.64 -15.67
C PRO A 206 -9.84 9.44 -16.40
N PRO A 207 -10.45 8.87 -17.45
CA PRO A 207 -11.61 9.50 -18.08
C PRO A 207 -12.78 9.58 -17.08
N LEU A 208 -13.50 10.70 -17.06
CA LEU A 208 -14.66 10.87 -16.16
C LEU A 208 -15.93 10.25 -16.75
N THR A 209 -15.95 10.07 -18.08
CA THR A 209 -17.05 9.44 -18.81
C THR A 209 -16.52 8.37 -19.78
N PRO A 210 -17.35 7.40 -20.21
CA PRO A 210 -16.94 6.39 -21.19
C PRO A 210 -16.51 6.98 -22.56
N THR A 211 -16.87 8.23 -22.84
CA THR A 211 -16.57 8.94 -24.09
C THR A 211 -15.33 9.83 -24.01
N GLU A 212 -14.79 10.05 -22.81
CA GLU A 212 -13.55 10.80 -22.61
C GLU A 212 -12.34 9.87 -22.70
N GLU A 213 -11.21 10.42 -23.15
CA GLU A 213 -9.91 9.77 -23.03
C GLU A 213 -9.20 10.24 -21.75
N GLY A 214 -8.67 9.29 -20.98
CA GLY A 214 -7.77 9.62 -19.86
C GLY A 214 -6.46 10.20 -20.36
N GLY A 215 -5.81 11.03 -19.55
CA GLY A 215 -4.66 11.84 -19.99
C GLY A 215 -3.50 11.86 -19.01
N TRP A 216 -2.29 12.03 -19.54
CA TRP A 216 -1.07 12.30 -18.77
C TRP A 216 -0.78 13.80 -18.74
N HIS A 217 -0.51 14.33 -17.55
CA HIS A 217 -0.16 15.74 -17.34
C HIS A 217 1.14 15.83 -16.55
N ARG A 218 2.16 16.50 -17.12
CA ARG A 218 3.40 16.79 -16.39
C ARG A 218 3.14 17.84 -15.34
N PHE A 219 3.74 17.69 -14.16
CA PHE A 219 3.74 18.74 -13.14
C PHE A 219 5.15 18.93 -12.57
N LYS A 220 5.46 20.17 -12.15
CA LYS A 220 6.74 20.48 -11.51
C LYS A 220 6.65 20.21 -10.02
N THR A 221 7.44 19.27 -9.54
CA THR A 221 7.74 18.97 -8.14
C THR A 221 8.43 20.18 -7.49
N GLY A 222 7.64 21.17 -7.08
CA GLY A 222 8.14 22.41 -6.48
C GLY A 222 7.06 23.43 -6.09
N GLU A 223 5.88 23.38 -6.71
CA GLU A 223 4.79 24.33 -6.39
C GLU A 223 4.06 24.00 -5.07
N ILE A 224 3.99 22.72 -4.67
CA ILE A 224 3.28 22.30 -3.45
C ILE A 224 4.02 22.72 -2.15
N ARG A 225 5.36 22.87 -2.18
CA ARG A 225 6.08 23.39 -1.01
C ARG A 225 5.68 24.82 -0.65
N LYS A 226 5.21 25.63 -1.61
CA LYS A 226 4.74 27.00 -1.35
C LYS A 226 3.35 27.03 -0.71
N SER A 227 2.47 26.06 -0.96
CA SER A 227 1.10 26.09 -0.41
C SER A 227 1.00 25.63 1.05
N HIS A 228 1.97 24.86 1.56
CA HIS A 228 2.04 24.51 2.99
C HIS A 228 2.81 25.52 3.85
N GLN A 229 3.60 26.42 3.26
CA GLN A 229 4.28 27.51 3.99
C GLN A 229 3.44 28.80 4.11
N ALA A 230 2.23 28.85 3.55
CA ALA A 230 1.41 30.07 3.53
C ALA A 230 0.29 30.13 4.60
N LEU A 231 0.21 29.19 5.56
CA LEU A 231 -0.85 29.16 6.58
C LEU A 231 -0.35 29.34 8.03
N THR A 232 0.88 29.80 8.23
CA THR A 232 1.33 30.32 9.53
C THR A 232 1.87 31.73 9.33
N GLY A 233 0.96 32.71 9.28
CA GLY A 233 1.32 34.11 9.10
C GLY A 233 0.16 35.05 9.36
N THR A 234 0.17 35.62 10.56
CA THR A 234 -0.46 36.87 11.02
C THR A 234 -1.97 36.94 11.20
N GLY A 235 -2.34 37.20 12.46
CA GLY A 235 -3.65 37.54 13.01
C GLY A 235 -3.54 37.53 14.53
#